data_AF-A0A534AUS9-F1
#
_entry.id   AF-A0A534AUS9-F1
#
_cell.length_a   1.000
_cell.length_b   1.000
_cell.length_c   1.000
_cell.angle_alpha   90.00
_cell.angle_beta   90.00
_cell.angle_gamma   90.00
#
_symmetry.space_group_name_H-M   'P 1'
#
loop_
_entity.id
_entity.type
_entity.pdbx_description
1 polymer ?
#
loop_
_entity_poly.entity_id
_entity_poly.type
_entity_poly.pdbx_seq_one_letter_code
_entity_poly.pdbx_strand_id
1 'polypeptide(L)'
;MKALRQLGFLKLNLRPDGSPAEDGRVMALFRNRAELKKAYGELQEEIYRLKDRVKQQEGATQRVQEMLGTLETRLGVAETAYPALVFYQLRKLWQCGRELIDQFVQDLVRQQDERERRQHLAEHNRRQFTIRQPAEQQLRGAETRSMEAAGHVARLEEERARLTRFWHYFKRRTLDQRLAAVHAAATAAHAALSDARAALETIDKEPIPEFPGLSIEARRAINLAAIAYAEALCLRLVKTPLVGLAREATSRREVTDEYGTQQECEALMQQIERAQGLIQARNNITQEIKSRTERLKQVARYRGAADTSPTMDSVAFSEGDVLGGEALGAAPDSGAARMPNVLAGDTWDLFRILLR
;
A
#
# COMPACT_ATOMS: atom_id res chain seq x y z
N MET A 1 8.53 -15.47 22.97
CA MET A 1 9.12 -15.12 24.27
C MET A 1 9.28 -13.60 24.45
N LYS A 2 8.18 -12.83 24.49
CA LYS A 2 8.21 -11.36 24.70
C LYS A 2 7.18 -10.86 25.74
N ALA A 3 6.53 -11.77 26.47
CA ALA A 3 5.47 -11.43 27.43
C ALA A 3 5.96 -11.25 28.89
N LEU A 4 7.24 -11.46 29.18
CA LEU A 4 7.77 -11.41 30.56
C LEU A 4 8.34 -10.03 30.98
N ARG A 5 8.23 -8.99 30.15
CA ARG A 5 8.79 -7.65 30.45
C ARG A 5 7.81 -6.65 31.07
N GLN A 6 6.53 -6.99 31.25
CA GLN A 6 5.54 -6.06 31.83
C GLN A 6 5.32 -6.19 33.34
N LEU A 7 5.96 -7.15 34.01
CA LEU A 7 5.89 -7.30 35.49
C LEU A 7 6.83 -6.35 36.25
N GLY A 8 7.38 -5.32 35.60
CA GLY A 8 8.32 -4.35 36.19
C GLY A 8 7.68 -3.22 37.02
N PHE A 9 6.36 -3.17 37.15
CA PHE A 9 5.67 -2.05 37.84
C PHE A 9 5.32 -2.31 39.31
N LEU A 10 5.63 -3.48 39.87
CA LEU A 10 5.50 -3.75 41.31
C LEU A 10 6.68 -3.16 42.10
N LYS A 11 6.87 -1.83 42.03
CA LYS A 11 7.59 -1.10 43.08
C LYS A 11 6.67 -1.00 44.29
N LEU A 12 6.73 -2.01 45.14
CA LEU A 12 6.27 -1.95 46.53
C LEU A 12 7.09 -0.88 47.26
N ASN A 13 6.59 0.37 47.23
CA ASN A 13 7.08 1.44 48.09
C ASN A 13 6.68 1.14 49.54
N LEU A 14 7.53 0.38 50.22
CA LEU A 14 7.50 0.18 51.67
C LEU A 14 8.68 0.95 52.28
N ARG A 15 8.50 2.22 52.66
CA ARG A 15 8.96 2.84 53.92
C ARG A 15 8.74 4.36 54.03
N PRO A 16 8.85 4.96 55.24
CA PRO A 16 7.73 5.63 55.90
C PRO A 16 7.95 7.15 56.06
N ASP A 17 6.86 7.92 56.09
CA ASP A 17 6.65 8.98 57.10
C ASP A 17 5.32 9.70 56.83
N GLY A 18 4.55 9.89 57.90
CA GLY A 18 3.21 10.47 57.89
C GLY A 18 2.14 9.42 57.58
N SER A 19 1.25 9.12 58.53
CA SER A 19 0.13 8.21 58.26
C SER A 19 -0.68 8.75 57.08
N PRO A 20 -0.74 8.07 55.92
CA PRO A 20 -1.77 8.41 54.96
C PRO A 20 -3.09 8.16 55.69
N ALA A 21 -3.97 9.17 55.74
CA ALA A 21 -5.33 8.98 56.24
C ALA A 21 -5.86 7.65 55.68
N GLU A 22 -6.39 6.77 56.52
CA GLU A 22 -6.72 5.38 56.17
C GLU A 22 -7.48 5.29 54.84
N ASP A 23 -8.32 6.29 54.56
CA ASP A 23 -9.03 6.53 53.31
C ASP A 23 -8.14 6.51 52.05
N GLY A 24 -6.96 7.12 52.07
CA GLY A 24 -6.04 7.15 50.93
C GLY A 24 -5.44 5.79 50.61
N ARG A 25 -5.16 4.96 51.63
CA ARG A 25 -4.66 3.60 51.46
C ARG A 25 -5.77 2.67 50.95
N VAL A 26 -6.98 2.85 51.45
CA VAL A 26 -8.18 2.13 50.99
C VAL A 26 -8.49 2.47 49.51
N MET A 27 -8.44 3.74 49.13
CA MET A 27 -8.62 4.16 47.73
C MET A 27 -7.54 3.59 46.79
N ALA A 28 -6.28 3.54 47.23
CA ALA A 28 -5.20 2.90 46.48
C ALA A 28 -5.44 1.39 46.27
N LEU A 29 -5.90 0.67 47.31
CA LEU A 29 -6.27 -0.75 47.20
C LEU A 29 -7.45 -0.97 46.26
N PHE A 30 -8.47 -0.10 46.27
CA PHE A 30 -9.60 -0.19 45.35
C PHE A 30 -9.18 0.06 43.89
N ARG A 31 -8.33 1.05 43.63
CA ARG A 31 -7.77 1.29 42.29
C ARG A 31 -6.95 0.10 41.81
N ASN A 32 -6.07 -0.42 42.67
CA ASN A 32 -5.25 -1.58 42.34
C ASN A 32 -6.12 -2.82 42.07
N ARG A 33 -7.16 -3.06 42.88
CA ARG A 33 -8.15 -4.13 42.64
C ARG A 33 -8.92 -3.94 41.34
N ALA A 34 -9.29 -2.70 41.00
CA ALA A 34 -10.01 -2.40 39.76
C ALA A 34 -9.12 -2.65 38.53
N GLU A 35 -7.87 -2.19 38.56
CA GLU A 35 -6.87 -2.46 37.53
C GLU A 35 -6.58 -3.96 37.39
N LEU A 36 -6.43 -4.68 38.51
CA LEU A 36 -6.22 -6.13 38.50
C LEU A 36 -7.41 -6.87 37.92
N LYS A 37 -8.64 -6.45 38.25
CA LYS A 37 -9.87 -7.04 37.70
C LYS A 37 -9.99 -6.78 36.21
N LYS A 38 -9.60 -5.59 35.74
CA LYS A 38 -9.56 -5.25 34.32
C LYS A 38 -8.54 -6.12 33.58
N ALA A 39 -7.30 -6.19 34.07
CA ALA A 39 -6.26 -7.03 33.49
C ALA A 39 -6.63 -8.52 33.50
N TYR A 40 -7.29 -9.00 34.56
CA TYR A 40 -7.81 -10.37 34.64
C TYR A 40 -8.90 -10.62 33.59
N GLY A 41 -9.82 -9.68 33.39
CA GLY A 41 -10.85 -9.76 32.35
C GLY A 41 -10.24 -9.77 30.94
N GLU A 42 -9.30 -8.86 30.66
CA GLU A 42 -8.57 -8.82 29.39
C GLU A 42 -7.82 -10.14 29.12
N LEU A 43 -7.16 -10.70 30.14
CA LEU A 43 -6.47 -11.98 30.04
C LEU A 43 -7.45 -13.15 29.82
N GLN A 44 -8.61 -13.14 30.48
CA GLN A 44 -9.64 -14.15 30.24
C GLN A 44 -10.15 -14.10 28.79
N GLU A 45 -10.44 -12.91 28.27
CA GLU A 45 -10.81 -12.74 26.87
C GLU A 45 -9.72 -13.24 25.92
N GLU A 46 -8.46 -12.93 26.19
CA GLU A 46 -7.33 -13.43 25.40
C GLU A 46 -7.22 -14.95 25.47
N ILE A 47 -7.41 -15.56 26.65
CA ILE A 47 -7.44 -17.02 26.82
C ILE A 47 -8.56 -17.65 25.99
N TYR A 48 -9.77 -17.09 26.00
CA TYR A 48 -10.87 -17.59 25.18
C TYR A 48 -10.56 -17.47 23.68
N ARG A 49 -10.05 -16.32 23.23
CA ARG A 49 -9.63 -16.12 21.83
C ARG A 49 -8.54 -17.10 21.41
N LEU A 50 -7.55 -17.33 22.26
CA LEU A 50 -6.48 -18.28 21.98
C LEU A 50 -7.00 -19.72 21.94
N LYS A 51 -7.88 -20.10 22.86
CA LYS A 51 -8.51 -21.43 22.87
C LYS A 51 -9.32 -21.68 21.59
N ASP A 52 -10.07 -20.68 21.13
CA ASP A 52 -10.80 -20.78 19.87
C ASP A 52 -9.88 -20.90 18.66
N ARG A 53 -8.77 -20.14 18.63
CA ARG A 53 -7.75 -20.27 17.58
C ARG A 53 -7.09 -21.65 17.58
N VAL A 54 -6.78 -22.20 18.74
CA VAL A 54 -6.22 -23.55 18.88
C VAL A 54 -7.22 -24.57 18.34
N LYS A 55 -8.50 -24.50 18.75
CA LYS A 55 -9.55 -25.39 18.25
C LYS A 55 -9.71 -25.31 16.72
N GLN A 56 -9.63 -24.11 16.15
CA GLN A 56 -9.66 -23.93 14.70
C GLN A 56 -8.44 -24.54 14.01
N GLN A 57 -7.25 -24.40 14.60
CA GLN A 57 -6.02 -25.01 14.10
C GLN A 57 -6.07 -26.54 14.19
N GLU A 58 -6.51 -27.10 15.31
CA GLU A 58 -6.70 -28.54 15.49
C GLU A 58 -7.68 -29.10 14.45
N GLY A 59 -8.82 -28.45 14.24
CA GLY A 59 -9.78 -28.84 13.21
C GLY A 59 -9.26 -28.65 11.77
N ALA A 60 -8.33 -27.73 11.52
CA ALA A 60 -7.64 -27.62 10.23
C ALA A 60 -6.63 -28.76 10.04
N THR A 61 -5.84 -29.07 11.07
CA THR A 61 -4.85 -30.16 11.07
C THR A 61 -5.53 -31.51 10.85
N GLN A 62 -6.64 -31.77 11.56
CA GLN A 62 -7.42 -33.01 11.40
C GLN A 62 -7.88 -33.21 9.95
N ARG A 63 -8.42 -32.16 9.32
CA ARG A 63 -8.84 -32.22 7.90
C ARG A 63 -7.67 -32.48 6.95
N VAL A 64 -6.48 -31.94 7.23
CA VAL A 64 -5.28 -32.20 6.43
C VAL A 64 -4.83 -33.65 6.60
N GLN A 65 -4.86 -34.18 7.83
CA GLN A 65 -4.53 -35.59 8.10
C GLN A 65 -5.49 -36.54 7.37
N GLU A 66 -6.80 -36.27 7.40
CA GLU A 66 -7.81 -37.04 6.64
C GLU A 66 -7.55 -37.00 5.13
N MET A 67 -7.23 -35.83 4.59
CA MET A 67 -6.88 -35.68 3.17
C MET A 67 -5.61 -36.45 2.81
N LEU A 68 -4.57 -36.43 3.67
CA LEU A 68 -3.34 -37.19 3.46
C LEU A 68 -3.58 -38.70 3.52
N GLY A 69 -4.39 -39.19 4.47
CA GLY A 69 -4.75 -40.61 4.53
C GLY A 69 -5.54 -41.07 3.30
N THR A 70 -6.42 -40.22 2.78
CA THR A 70 -7.13 -40.48 1.52
C THR A 70 -6.17 -40.56 0.34
N LEU A 71 -5.18 -39.66 0.29
CA LEU A 71 -4.16 -39.64 -0.75
C LEU A 71 -3.24 -40.87 -0.67
N GLU A 72 -2.81 -41.25 0.53
CA GLU A 72 -2.01 -42.45 0.78
C GLU A 72 -2.71 -43.70 0.27
N THR A 73 -4.01 -43.85 0.58
CA THR A 73 -4.84 -44.95 0.08
C THR A 73 -4.88 -44.98 -1.46
N ARG A 74 -5.04 -43.81 -2.10
CA ARG A 74 -5.05 -43.71 -3.57
C ARG A 74 -3.70 -43.99 -4.20
N LEU A 75 -2.60 -43.59 -3.56
CA LEU A 75 -1.24 -43.85 -4.07
C LEU A 75 -0.81 -45.30 -3.86
N GLY A 76 -1.46 -46.04 -2.95
CA GLY A 76 -1.22 -47.46 -2.72
C GLY A 76 -1.68 -48.38 -3.85
N VAL A 77 -2.51 -47.89 -4.77
CA VAL A 77 -3.05 -48.66 -5.91
C VAL A 77 -2.68 -47.97 -7.22
N ALA A 78 -2.04 -48.69 -8.14
CA ALA A 78 -1.55 -48.11 -9.41
C ALA A 78 -2.66 -47.44 -10.22
N GLU A 79 -3.85 -48.06 -10.31
CA GLU A 79 -5.00 -47.53 -11.06
C GLU A 79 -5.43 -46.12 -10.60
N THR A 80 -5.34 -45.83 -9.30
CA THR A 80 -5.72 -44.52 -8.72
C THR A 80 -4.52 -43.59 -8.51
N ALA A 81 -3.31 -44.12 -8.48
CA ALA A 81 -2.09 -43.34 -8.24
C ALA A 81 -1.76 -42.41 -9.41
N TYR A 82 -1.83 -42.91 -10.65
CA TYR A 82 -1.52 -42.12 -11.85
C TYR A 82 -2.49 -40.95 -12.08
N PRO A 83 -3.82 -41.14 -12.02
CA PRO A 83 -4.79 -40.03 -12.04
C PRO A 83 -4.55 -39.00 -10.92
N ALA A 84 -4.17 -39.46 -9.72
CA ALA A 84 -3.83 -38.56 -8.61
C ALA A 84 -2.59 -37.70 -8.90
N LEU A 85 -1.54 -38.27 -9.49
CA LEU A 85 -0.35 -37.51 -9.88
C LEU A 85 -0.69 -36.44 -10.91
N VAL A 86 -1.45 -36.78 -11.95
CA VAL A 86 -1.91 -35.84 -12.97
C VAL A 86 -2.70 -34.70 -12.33
N PHE A 87 -3.68 -35.02 -11.47
CA PHE A 87 -4.52 -34.03 -10.78
C PHE A 87 -3.68 -32.98 -10.04
N TYR A 88 -2.71 -33.42 -9.23
CA TYR A 88 -1.87 -32.49 -8.47
C TYR A 88 -0.86 -31.74 -9.34
N GLN A 89 -0.35 -32.35 -10.41
CA GLN A 89 0.51 -31.66 -11.37
C GLN A 89 -0.23 -30.57 -12.14
N LEU A 90 -1.49 -30.80 -12.52
CA LEU A 90 -2.37 -29.80 -13.13
C LEU A 90 -2.64 -28.63 -12.17
N ARG A 91 -2.91 -28.91 -10.90
CA ARG A 91 -3.05 -27.86 -9.87
C ARG A 91 -1.74 -27.08 -9.66
N LYS A 92 -0.60 -27.76 -9.68
CA LYS A 92 0.72 -27.12 -9.61
C LYS A 92 0.97 -26.22 -10.83
N LEU A 93 0.57 -26.65 -12.03
CA LEU A 93 0.64 -25.82 -13.24
C LEU A 93 -0.20 -24.54 -13.06
N TRP A 94 -1.45 -24.66 -12.56
CA TRP A 94 -2.30 -23.51 -12.23
C TRP A 94 -1.65 -22.56 -11.23
N GLN A 95 -1.13 -23.11 -10.13
CA GLN A 95 -0.44 -22.34 -9.10
C GLN A 95 0.79 -21.62 -9.66
N CYS A 96 1.58 -22.27 -10.51
CA CYS A 96 2.75 -21.66 -11.13
C CYS A 96 2.38 -20.44 -12.00
N GLY A 97 1.35 -20.57 -12.85
CA GLY A 97 0.87 -19.42 -13.63
C GLY A 97 0.37 -18.28 -12.75
N ARG A 98 -0.39 -18.59 -11.69
CA ARG A 98 -0.85 -17.61 -10.71
C ARG A 98 0.31 -16.90 -9.99
N GLU A 99 1.28 -17.65 -9.48
CA GLU A 99 2.44 -17.12 -8.76
C GLU A 99 3.28 -16.17 -9.64
N LEU A 100 3.45 -16.52 -10.92
CA LEU A 100 4.15 -15.66 -11.87
C LEU A 100 3.45 -14.31 -12.04
N ILE A 101 2.12 -14.31 -12.17
CA ILE A 101 1.34 -13.08 -12.32
C ILE A 101 1.32 -12.28 -11.02
N ASP A 102 1.14 -12.95 -9.87
CA ASP A 102 1.13 -12.30 -8.55
C ASP A 102 2.47 -11.61 -8.24
N GLN A 103 3.59 -12.29 -8.46
CA GLN A 103 4.93 -11.70 -8.31
C GLN A 103 5.12 -10.48 -9.22
N PHE A 104 4.69 -10.59 -10.48
CA PHE A 104 4.76 -9.47 -11.42
C PHE A 104 3.90 -8.27 -10.97
N VAL A 105 2.69 -8.50 -10.48
CA VAL A 105 1.81 -7.45 -9.96
C VAL A 105 2.41 -6.80 -8.72
N GLN A 106 2.97 -7.58 -7.79
CA GLN A 106 3.64 -7.05 -6.60
C GLN A 106 4.84 -6.16 -6.97
N ASP A 107 5.63 -6.57 -7.97
CA ASP A 107 6.73 -5.77 -8.49
C ASP A 107 6.24 -4.45 -9.11
N LEU A 108 5.17 -4.48 -9.91
CA LEU A 108 4.58 -3.27 -10.49
C LEU A 108 4.00 -2.33 -9.42
N VAL A 109 3.30 -2.87 -8.43
CA VAL A 109 2.77 -2.11 -7.28
C VAL A 109 3.91 -1.39 -6.56
N ARG A 110 4.99 -2.11 -6.25
CA ARG A 110 6.17 -1.53 -5.58
C ARG A 110 6.80 -0.41 -6.41
N GLN A 111 6.99 -0.63 -7.70
CA GLN A 111 7.58 0.37 -8.60
C GLN A 111 6.72 1.62 -8.71
N GLN A 112 5.39 1.46 -8.79
CA GLN A 112 4.47 2.56 -8.97
C GLN A 112 4.23 3.34 -7.67
N ASP A 113 4.16 2.65 -6.52
CA ASP A 113 4.06 3.27 -5.19
C ASP A 113 5.29 4.16 -4.93
N GLU A 114 6.48 3.68 -5.25
CA GLU A 114 7.70 4.49 -5.12
C GLU A 114 7.70 5.72 -6.03
N ARG A 115 7.24 5.57 -7.28
CA ARG A 115 7.14 6.70 -8.23
C ARG A 115 6.13 7.75 -7.76
N GLU A 116 4.93 7.35 -7.38
CA GLU A 116 3.88 8.26 -6.96
C GLU A 116 4.21 8.93 -5.62
N ARG A 117 4.82 8.22 -4.67
CA ARG A 117 5.32 8.83 -3.43
C ARG A 117 6.35 9.92 -3.70
N ARG A 118 7.32 9.64 -4.58
CA ARG A 118 8.33 10.65 -4.96
C ARG A 118 7.70 11.86 -5.65
N GLN A 119 6.73 11.64 -6.53
CA GLN A 119 6.00 12.72 -7.19
C GLN A 119 5.19 13.55 -6.17
N HIS A 120 4.46 12.91 -5.27
CA HIS A 120 3.69 13.57 -4.22
C HIS A 120 4.56 14.43 -3.31
N LEU A 121 5.71 13.91 -2.86
CA LEU A 121 6.67 14.67 -2.07
C LEU A 121 7.27 15.83 -2.87
N ALA A 122 7.59 15.62 -4.15
CA ALA A 122 8.13 16.68 -5.00
C ALA A 122 7.11 17.80 -5.25
N GLU A 123 5.83 17.47 -5.46
CA GLU A 123 4.75 18.44 -5.59
C GLU A 123 4.53 19.23 -4.31
N HIS A 124 4.51 18.56 -3.17
CA HIS A 124 4.43 19.22 -1.87
C HIS A 124 5.61 20.18 -1.67
N ASN A 125 6.85 19.74 -1.90
CA ASN A 125 8.03 20.58 -1.75
C ASN A 125 8.01 21.79 -2.69
N ARG A 126 7.49 21.63 -3.92
CA ARG A 126 7.32 22.76 -4.87
C ARG A 126 6.29 23.77 -4.38
N ARG A 127 5.14 23.30 -3.86
CA ARG A 127 4.10 24.16 -3.28
C ARG A 127 4.63 24.90 -2.07
N GLN A 128 5.28 24.19 -1.15
CA GLN A 128 5.92 24.76 0.03
C GLN A 128 6.96 25.82 -0.34
N PHE A 129 7.83 25.53 -1.31
CA PHE A 129 8.80 26.51 -1.80
C PHE A 129 8.13 27.77 -2.36
N THR A 130 7.05 27.61 -3.13
CA THR A 130 6.30 28.73 -3.73
C THR A 130 5.62 29.60 -2.68
N ILE A 131 5.11 29.01 -1.59
CA ILE A 131 4.47 29.73 -0.48
C ILE A 131 5.51 30.38 0.44
N ARG A 132 6.60 29.67 0.73
CA ARG A 132 7.64 30.10 1.66
C ARG A 132 8.50 31.23 1.10
N GLN A 133 8.81 31.22 -0.20
CA GLN A 133 9.67 32.23 -0.82
C GLN A 133 9.17 33.68 -0.61
N PRO A 134 7.91 34.05 -0.88
CA PRO A 134 7.42 35.40 -0.61
C PRO A 134 7.36 35.72 0.89
N ALA A 135 7.05 34.75 1.74
CA ALA A 135 7.06 34.94 3.20
C ALA A 135 8.47 35.24 3.73
N GLU A 136 9.49 34.55 3.23
CA GLU A 136 10.89 34.84 3.55
C GLU A 136 11.33 36.22 3.05
N GLN A 137 10.88 36.63 1.85
CA GLN A 137 11.15 37.98 1.34
C GLN A 137 10.49 39.05 2.21
N GLN A 138 9.24 38.82 2.63
CA GLN A 138 8.51 39.71 3.53
C GLN A 138 9.19 39.82 4.90
N LEU A 139 9.67 38.71 5.46
CA LEU A 139 10.42 38.68 6.70
C LEU A 139 11.70 39.53 6.60
N ARG A 140 12.52 39.31 5.57
CA ARG A 140 13.75 40.10 5.35
C ARG A 140 13.43 41.59 5.22
N GLY A 141 12.39 41.95 4.47
CA GLY A 141 11.95 43.33 4.35
C GLY A 141 11.39 43.94 5.64
N ALA A 142 10.77 43.14 6.51
CA ALA A 142 10.33 43.58 7.84
C ALA A 142 11.51 43.75 8.81
N GLU A 143 12.52 42.87 8.74
CA GLU A 143 13.75 42.96 9.53
C GLU A 143 14.51 44.25 9.21
N THR A 144 14.73 44.54 7.93
CA THR A 144 15.40 45.79 7.52
C THR A 144 14.64 47.02 8.02
N ARG A 145 13.31 47.08 7.84
CA ARG A 145 12.49 48.21 8.32
C ARG A 145 12.51 48.36 9.84
N SER A 146 12.47 47.26 10.58
CA SER A 146 12.55 47.29 12.04
C SER A 146 13.92 47.79 12.52
N MET A 147 15.01 47.38 11.86
CA MET A 147 16.37 47.83 12.18
C MET A 147 16.56 49.32 11.86
N GLU A 148 16.09 49.77 10.69
CA GLU A 148 16.14 51.18 10.30
C GLU A 148 15.35 52.08 11.25
N ALA A 149 14.13 51.67 11.62
CA ALA A 149 13.30 52.42 12.56
C ALA A 149 13.94 52.51 13.95
N ALA A 150 14.53 51.40 14.45
CA ALA A 150 15.27 51.39 15.71
C ALA A 150 16.51 52.31 15.66
N GLY A 151 17.25 52.28 14.56
CA GLY A 151 18.39 53.19 14.35
C GLY A 151 17.98 54.66 14.29
N HIS A 152 16.83 54.97 13.68
CA HIS A 152 16.30 56.33 13.59
C HIS A 152 15.83 56.85 14.96
N VAL A 153 15.18 56.00 15.78
CA VAL A 153 14.87 56.31 17.19
C VAL A 153 16.15 56.65 17.95
N ALA A 154 17.15 55.77 17.92
CA ALA A 154 18.38 55.93 18.70
C ALA A 154 19.14 57.23 18.34
N ARG A 155 19.22 57.59 17.05
CA ARG A 155 19.85 58.84 16.61
C ARG A 155 19.13 60.08 17.15
N LEU A 156 17.79 60.10 17.07
CA LEU A 156 17.00 61.25 17.56
C LEU A 156 17.01 61.35 19.09
N GLU A 157 17.05 60.22 19.80
CA GLU A 157 17.21 60.20 21.26
C GLU A 157 18.57 60.77 21.67
N GLU A 158 19.64 60.43 20.95
CA GLU A 158 20.97 60.97 21.19
C GLU A 158 21.04 62.49 20.91
N GLU A 159 20.45 62.95 19.80
CA GLU A 159 20.34 64.38 19.49
C GLU A 159 19.57 65.15 20.57
N ARG A 160 18.47 64.58 21.07
CA ARG A 160 17.71 65.14 22.19
C ARG A 160 18.54 65.21 23.46
N ALA A 161 19.26 64.13 23.79
CA ALA A 161 20.10 64.04 24.99
C ALA A 161 21.23 65.07 25.01
N ARG A 162 21.77 65.44 23.84
CA ARG A 162 22.79 66.49 23.69
C ARG A 162 22.26 67.91 23.99
N LEU A 163 20.94 68.14 23.98
CA LEU A 163 20.32 69.46 24.23
C LEU A 163 20.03 69.71 25.71
N THR A 164 21.06 69.99 26.50
CA THR A 164 20.95 70.12 27.98
C THR A 164 20.55 71.53 28.46
N ARG A 165 20.92 72.58 27.73
CA ARG A 165 20.79 73.99 28.17
C ARG A 165 19.34 74.51 28.13
N PHE A 166 19.01 75.47 29.01
CA PHE A 166 17.62 75.92 29.24
C PHE A 166 16.93 76.56 28.01
N TRP A 167 17.67 77.29 27.17
CA TRP A 167 17.12 77.93 25.95
C TRP A 167 16.77 76.94 24.84
N HIS A 168 17.22 75.68 24.91
CA HIS A 168 16.83 74.65 23.96
C HIS A 168 15.40 74.12 24.17
N TYR A 169 14.61 74.72 25.08
CA TYR A 169 13.25 74.29 25.40
C TYR A 169 12.35 74.07 24.17
N PHE A 170 12.23 75.05 23.26
CA PHE A 170 11.40 74.92 22.06
C PHE A 170 11.93 73.84 21.10
N LYS A 171 13.25 73.76 20.91
CA LYS A 171 13.90 72.74 20.06
C LYS A 171 13.69 71.33 20.63
N ARG A 172 13.81 71.15 21.94
CA ARG A 172 13.46 69.90 22.63
C ARG A 172 11.99 69.56 22.45
N ARG A 173 11.08 70.51 22.66
CA ARG A 173 9.63 70.27 22.48
C ARG A 173 9.28 69.82 21.05
N THR A 174 9.91 70.41 20.04
CA THR A 174 9.74 69.97 18.64
C THR A 174 10.37 68.61 18.36
N LEU A 175 11.52 68.30 18.96
CA LEU A 175 12.16 66.99 18.83
C LEU A 175 11.37 65.90 19.56
N ASP A 176 10.75 66.21 20.71
CA ASP A 176 9.92 65.29 21.48
C ASP A 176 8.66 64.89 20.70
N GLN A 177 8.04 65.84 20.00
CA GLN A 177 6.93 65.56 19.08
C GLN A 177 7.35 64.65 17.92
N ARG A 178 8.53 64.88 17.34
CA ARG A 178 9.09 64.03 16.28
C ARG A 178 9.45 62.64 16.78
N LEU A 179 10.06 62.55 17.97
CA LEU A 179 10.38 61.29 18.64
C LEU A 179 9.13 60.46 18.89
N ALA A 180 8.04 61.06 19.37
CA ALA A 180 6.78 60.36 19.57
C ALA A 180 6.27 59.71 18.27
N ALA A 181 6.31 60.43 17.15
CA ALA A 181 5.92 59.90 15.84
C ALA A 181 6.86 58.77 15.36
N VAL A 182 8.17 58.92 15.58
CA VAL A 182 9.17 57.91 15.19
C VAL A 182 9.09 56.65 16.06
N HIS A 183 8.82 56.77 17.36
CA HIS A 183 8.54 55.63 18.23
C HIS A 183 7.27 54.88 17.80
N ALA A 184 6.21 55.60 17.41
CA ALA A 184 5.01 54.97 16.87
C ALA A 184 5.31 54.21 15.55
N ALA A 185 6.16 54.77 14.69
CA ALA A 185 6.61 54.07 13.48
C ALA A 185 7.49 52.84 13.79
N ALA A 186 8.38 52.93 14.79
CA ALA A 186 9.23 51.82 15.21
C ALA A 186 8.44 50.67 15.86
N THR A 187 7.45 50.98 16.68
CA THR A 187 6.53 49.98 17.25
C THR A 187 5.71 49.29 16.17
N ALA A 188 5.20 50.02 15.18
CA ALA A 188 4.52 49.45 14.02
C ALA A 188 5.45 48.55 13.17
N ALA A 189 6.71 48.96 12.95
CA ALA A 189 7.69 48.15 12.22
C ALA A 189 8.05 46.85 12.99
N HIS A 190 8.14 46.93 14.32
CA HIS A 190 8.38 45.76 15.17
C HIS A 190 7.19 44.79 15.17
N ALA A 191 5.95 45.31 15.21
CA ALA A 191 4.75 44.50 15.08
C ALA A 191 4.71 43.77 13.73
N ALA A 192 4.99 44.47 12.62
CA ALA A 192 5.07 43.87 11.29
C ALA A 192 6.15 42.77 11.18
N LEU A 193 7.27 42.91 11.90
CA LEU A 193 8.30 41.87 12.01
C LEU A 193 7.78 40.66 12.79
N SER A 194 7.07 40.87 13.91
CA SER A 194 6.45 39.80 14.67
C SER A 194 5.44 39.02 13.84
N ASP A 195 4.59 39.72 13.07
CA ASP A 195 3.59 39.12 12.20
C ASP A 195 4.24 38.29 11.08
N ALA A 196 5.31 38.82 10.46
CA ALA A 196 6.06 38.09 9.43
C ALA A 196 6.73 36.81 9.98
N ARG A 197 7.22 36.85 11.24
CA ARG A 197 7.78 35.66 11.92
C ARG A 197 6.69 34.62 12.21
N ALA A 198 5.54 35.06 12.73
CA ALA A 198 4.41 34.18 13.01
C ALA A 198 3.86 33.52 11.74
N ALA A 199 3.81 34.24 10.62
CA ALA A 199 3.42 33.70 9.33
C ALA A 199 4.37 32.58 8.85
N LEU A 200 5.68 32.78 8.99
CA LEU A 200 6.68 31.77 8.62
C LEU A 200 6.64 30.54 9.54
N GLU A 201 6.46 30.75 10.84
CA GLU A 201 6.27 29.66 11.81
C GLU A 201 5.02 28.83 11.52
N THR A 202 3.96 29.46 11.02
CA THR A 202 2.73 28.76 10.60
C THR A 202 3.00 27.86 9.39
N ILE A 203 3.78 28.33 8.41
CA ILE A 203 4.18 27.55 7.24
C ILE A 203 5.08 26.38 7.65
N ASP A 204 6.06 26.61 8.53
CA ASP A 204 6.99 25.56 8.99
C ASP A 204 6.30 24.46 9.83
N LYS A 205 5.17 24.76 10.46
CA LYS A 205 4.37 23.79 11.23
C LYS A 205 3.43 22.93 10.38
N GLU A 206 3.32 23.19 9.08
CA GLU A 206 2.46 22.41 8.20
C GLU A 206 2.99 20.96 8.08
N PRO A 207 2.20 19.94 8.44
CA PRO A 207 2.65 18.55 8.41
C PRO A 207 2.83 18.07 6.97
N ILE A 208 3.80 17.18 6.76
CA ILE A 208 3.97 16.51 5.46
C ILE A 208 2.69 15.71 5.17
N PRO A 209 2.04 15.91 4.02
CA PRO A 209 0.81 15.22 3.70
C PRO A 209 1.04 13.71 3.60
N GLU A 210 0.17 12.93 4.22
CA GLU A 210 0.17 11.48 4.12
C GLU A 210 -0.08 11.05 2.66
N PHE A 211 0.63 10.02 2.21
CA PHE A 211 0.44 9.49 0.87
C PHE A 211 -0.90 8.74 0.79
N PRO A 212 -1.83 9.12 -0.10
CA PRO A 212 -3.17 8.54 -0.16
C PRO A 212 -3.21 7.10 -0.71
N GLY A 213 -2.06 6.54 -1.07
CA GLY A 213 -1.96 5.27 -1.78
C GLY A 213 -1.93 5.47 -3.30
N LEU A 214 -1.86 4.35 -4.02
CA LEU A 214 -1.81 4.36 -5.49
C LEU A 214 -2.99 5.12 -6.09
N SER A 215 -2.75 5.79 -7.21
CA SER A 215 -3.82 6.36 -8.02
C SER A 215 -4.73 5.28 -8.63
N ILE A 216 -5.98 5.62 -8.94
CA ILE A 216 -6.90 4.72 -9.65
C ILE A 216 -6.32 4.35 -11.03
N GLU A 217 -5.70 5.32 -11.71
CA GLU A 217 -5.06 5.10 -13.01
C GLU A 217 -3.90 4.10 -12.92
N ALA A 218 -3.06 4.19 -11.89
CA ALA A 218 -2.04 3.20 -11.63
C ALA A 218 -2.63 1.80 -11.37
N ARG A 219 -3.64 1.70 -10.51
CA ARG A 219 -4.30 0.40 -10.24
C ARG A 219 -4.89 -0.21 -11.52
N ARG A 220 -5.54 0.61 -12.36
CA ARG A 220 -6.03 0.19 -13.69
C ARG A 220 -4.92 -0.31 -14.58
N ALA A 221 -3.83 0.44 -14.70
CA ALA A 221 -2.69 0.06 -15.53
C ALA A 221 -2.07 -1.27 -15.09
N ILE A 222 -1.92 -1.48 -13.77
CA ILE A 222 -1.41 -2.74 -13.20
C ILE A 222 -2.38 -3.89 -13.49
N ASN A 223 -3.69 -3.67 -13.31
CA ASN A 223 -4.70 -4.68 -13.60
C ASN A 223 -4.72 -5.10 -15.08
N LEU A 224 -4.57 -4.15 -16.02
CA LEU A 224 -4.44 -4.47 -17.44
C LEU A 224 -3.15 -5.25 -17.74
N ALA A 225 -2.05 -4.91 -17.08
CA ALA A 225 -0.80 -5.66 -17.22
C ALA A 225 -0.91 -7.09 -16.68
N ALA A 226 -1.65 -7.31 -15.58
CA ALA A 226 -1.93 -8.63 -15.04
C ALA A 226 -2.76 -9.48 -16.02
N ILE A 227 -3.81 -8.90 -16.61
CA ILE A 227 -4.63 -9.55 -17.64
C ILE A 227 -3.77 -9.87 -18.86
N ALA A 228 -2.95 -8.92 -19.34
CA ALA A 228 -2.03 -9.13 -20.45
C ALA A 228 -1.04 -10.28 -20.19
N TYR A 229 -0.56 -10.43 -18.95
CA TYR A 229 0.33 -11.52 -18.59
C TYR A 229 -0.41 -12.87 -18.57
N ALA A 230 -1.61 -12.93 -17.98
CA ALA A 230 -2.47 -14.11 -18.06
C ALA A 230 -2.72 -14.54 -19.52
N GLU A 231 -3.02 -13.59 -20.39
CA GLU A 231 -3.15 -13.81 -21.83
C GLU A 231 -1.86 -14.39 -22.43
N ALA A 232 -0.70 -13.80 -22.16
CA ALA A 232 0.58 -14.32 -22.68
C ALA A 232 0.86 -15.77 -22.23
N LEU A 233 0.57 -16.11 -20.97
CA LEU A 233 0.73 -17.48 -20.45
C LEU A 233 -0.23 -18.46 -21.14
N CYS A 234 -1.50 -18.07 -21.34
CA CYS A 234 -2.47 -18.90 -22.06
C CYS A 234 -2.06 -19.14 -23.51
N LEU A 235 -1.52 -18.12 -24.19
CA LEU A 235 -1.08 -18.27 -25.59
C LEU A 235 0.04 -19.31 -25.71
N ARG A 236 0.98 -19.35 -24.76
CA ARG A 236 2.05 -20.35 -24.74
C ARG A 236 1.56 -21.78 -24.63
N LEU A 237 0.35 -21.96 -24.10
CA LEU A 237 -0.29 -23.27 -23.90
C LEU A 237 -1.45 -23.53 -24.88
N VAL A 238 -1.69 -22.64 -25.86
CA VAL A 238 -2.89 -22.70 -26.73
C VAL A 238 -3.01 -24.00 -27.53
N LYS A 239 -1.87 -24.63 -27.84
CA LYS A 239 -1.80 -25.93 -28.55
C LYS A 239 -2.07 -27.14 -27.64
N THR A 240 -2.43 -26.91 -26.38
CA THR A 240 -2.64 -27.95 -25.38
C THR A 240 -3.97 -27.75 -24.64
N PRO A 241 -4.64 -28.82 -24.19
CA PRO A 241 -5.86 -28.71 -23.37
C PRO A 241 -5.56 -28.34 -21.90
N LEU A 242 -4.28 -28.13 -21.55
CA LEU A 242 -3.81 -28.08 -20.17
C LEU A 242 -4.39 -26.93 -19.34
N VAL A 243 -4.67 -25.77 -19.95
CA VAL A 243 -5.28 -24.65 -19.21
C VAL A 243 -6.69 -25.01 -18.74
N GLY A 244 -7.48 -25.67 -19.58
CA GLY A 244 -8.82 -26.14 -19.22
C GLY A 244 -8.76 -27.22 -18.14
N LEU A 245 -7.90 -28.23 -18.33
CA LEU A 245 -7.71 -29.32 -17.36
C LEU A 245 -7.19 -28.80 -16.00
N ALA A 246 -6.27 -27.84 -16.00
CA ALA A 246 -5.74 -27.23 -14.78
C ALA A 246 -6.79 -26.41 -14.03
N ARG A 247 -7.64 -25.69 -14.76
CA ARG A 247 -8.79 -24.97 -14.18
C ARG A 247 -9.77 -25.95 -13.53
N GLU A 248 -10.13 -27.00 -14.24
CA GLU A 248 -11.04 -28.03 -13.74
C GLU A 248 -10.50 -28.72 -12.50
N ALA A 249 -9.24 -29.16 -12.53
CA ALA A 249 -8.57 -29.78 -11.38
C ALA A 249 -8.52 -28.85 -10.15
N THR A 250 -8.37 -27.54 -10.37
CA THR A 250 -8.36 -26.54 -9.28
C THR A 250 -9.76 -26.27 -8.73
N SER A 251 -10.80 -26.36 -9.56
CA SER A 251 -12.20 -26.21 -9.13
C SER A 251 -12.69 -27.40 -8.29
N ARG A 252 -12.10 -28.58 -8.49
CA ARG A 252 -12.45 -29.81 -7.78
C ARG A 252 -11.73 -29.88 -6.42
N ARG A 253 -12.44 -30.36 -5.39
CA ARG A 253 -11.87 -30.59 -4.06
C ARG A 253 -11.14 -31.93 -3.95
N GLU A 254 -11.63 -32.94 -4.65
CA GLU A 254 -11.15 -34.32 -4.59
C GLU A 254 -10.51 -34.74 -5.91
N VAL A 255 -9.62 -35.73 -5.83
CA VAL A 255 -8.98 -36.34 -7.00
C VAL A 255 -10.01 -37.13 -7.78
N THR A 256 -9.94 -37.05 -9.11
CA THR A 256 -10.80 -37.79 -10.02
C THR A 256 -10.01 -38.76 -10.87
N ASP A 257 -10.61 -39.90 -11.17
CA ASP A 257 -9.97 -41.00 -11.90
C ASP A 257 -10.21 -40.92 -13.43
N GLU A 258 -10.69 -39.76 -13.91
CA GLU A 258 -11.12 -39.50 -15.29
C GLU A 258 -9.96 -39.18 -16.26
N TYR A 259 -8.69 -39.30 -15.83
CA TYR A 259 -7.53 -38.97 -16.66
C TYR A 259 -7.08 -40.10 -17.61
N GLY A 260 -7.77 -41.24 -17.57
CA GLY A 260 -7.56 -42.36 -18.47
C GLY A 260 -6.60 -43.42 -17.90
N THR A 261 -6.03 -44.20 -18.81
CA THR A 261 -5.10 -45.29 -18.51
C THR A 261 -3.76 -44.77 -17.98
N GLN A 262 -2.94 -45.67 -17.43
CA GLN A 262 -1.59 -45.34 -16.97
C GLN A 262 -0.74 -44.66 -18.06
N GLN A 263 -0.78 -45.17 -19.29
CA GLN A 263 0.02 -44.62 -20.40
C GLN A 263 -0.43 -43.20 -20.78
N GLU A 264 -1.74 -42.94 -20.76
CA GLU A 264 -2.31 -41.61 -21.00
C GLU A 264 -1.93 -40.63 -19.89
N CYS A 265 -1.98 -41.08 -18.62
CA CYS A 265 -1.54 -40.28 -17.48
C CYS A 265 -0.06 -39.92 -17.56
N GLU A 266 0.82 -40.88 -17.88
CA GLU A 266 2.25 -40.63 -18.05
C GLU A 266 2.53 -39.64 -19.19
N ALA A 267 1.84 -39.79 -20.33
CA ALA A 267 1.95 -38.85 -21.44
C ALA A 267 1.49 -37.44 -21.04
N LEU A 268 0.40 -37.33 -20.28
CA LEU A 268 -0.11 -36.06 -19.78
C LEU A 268 0.83 -35.41 -18.77
N MET A 269 1.44 -36.19 -17.86
CA MET A 269 2.47 -35.71 -16.93
C MET A 269 3.67 -35.10 -17.68
N GLN A 270 4.16 -35.76 -18.74
CA GLN A 270 5.24 -35.22 -19.57
C GLN A 270 4.82 -33.92 -20.29
N GLN A 271 3.57 -33.83 -20.75
CA GLN A 271 3.05 -32.59 -21.35
C GLN A 271 2.96 -31.47 -20.32
N ILE A 272 2.53 -31.75 -19.09
CA ILE A 272 2.47 -30.78 -17.99
C ILE A 272 3.87 -30.26 -17.65
N GLU A 273 4.87 -31.13 -17.56
CA GLU A 273 6.26 -30.74 -17.29
C GLU A 273 6.80 -29.78 -18.37
N ARG A 274 6.58 -30.12 -19.65
CA ARG A 274 6.95 -29.22 -20.77
C ARG A 274 6.20 -27.89 -20.69
N ALA A 275 4.91 -27.91 -20.38
CA ALA A 275 4.10 -26.70 -20.21
C ALA A 275 4.59 -25.81 -19.08
N GLN A 276 4.99 -26.39 -17.94
CA GLN A 276 5.63 -25.65 -16.84
C GLN A 276 6.90 -24.95 -17.31
N GLY A 277 7.75 -25.64 -18.08
CA GLY A 277 8.94 -25.04 -18.68
C GLY A 277 8.61 -23.87 -19.63
N LEU A 278 7.56 -24.00 -20.45
CA LEU A 278 7.13 -22.95 -21.39
C LEU A 278 6.62 -21.69 -20.68
N ILE A 279 5.83 -21.82 -19.62
CA ILE A 279 5.30 -20.66 -18.89
C ILE A 279 6.37 -19.98 -18.03
N GLN A 280 7.36 -20.73 -17.52
CA GLN A 280 8.46 -20.18 -16.73
C GLN A 280 9.54 -19.51 -17.57
N ALA A 281 9.65 -19.84 -18.86
CA ALA A 281 10.63 -19.25 -19.74
C ALA A 281 10.45 -17.72 -19.82
N ARG A 282 11.47 -16.93 -19.50
CA ARG A 282 11.38 -15.45 -19.52
C ARG A 282 11.62 -14.82 -20.89
N ASN A 283 11.84 -15.64 -21.92
CA ASN A 283 12.13 -15.15 -23.26
C ASN A 283 10.93 -14.37 -23.81
N ASN A 284 11.18 -13.15 -24.30
CA ASN A 284 10.21 -12.24 -24.91
C ASN A 284 8.97 -11.85 -24.08
N ILE A 285 8.88 -12.29 -22.81
CA ILE A 285 7.66 -12.11 -22.01
C ILE A 285 7.32 -10.63 -21.79
N THR A 286 8.33 -9.78 -21.58
CA THR A 286 8.12 -8.33 -21.39
C THR A 286 7.51 -7.68 -22.63
N GLN A 287 7.93 -8.08 -23.84
CA GLN A 287 7.39 -7.56 -25.08
C GLN A 287 5.97 -8.09 -25.37
N GLU A 288 5.73 -9.37 -25.04
CA GLU A 288 4.41 -10.00 -25.12
C GLU A 288 3.39 -9.32 -24.19
N ILE A 289 3.78 -9.03 -22.95
CA ILE A 289 2.95 -8.32 -21.97
C ILE A 289 2.72 -6.88 -22.45
N LYS A 290 3.76 -6.17 -22.89
CA LYS A 290 3.64 -4.77 -23.33
C LYS A 290 2.68 -4.61 -24.50
N SER A 291 2.84 -5.41 -25.56
CA SER A 291 1.96 -5.38 -26.73
C SER A 291 0.49 -5.65 -26.38
N ARG A 292 0.22 -6.64 -25.53
CA ARG A 292 -1.13 -6.95 -25.03
C ARG A 292 -1.69 -5.86 -24.12
N THR A 293 -0.85 -5.28 -23.27
CA THR A 293 -1.27 -4.18 -22.39
C THR A 293 -1.70 -2.97 -23.21
N GLU A 294 -0.97 -2.62 -24.27
CA GLU A 294 -1.36 -1.52 -25.16
C GLU A 294 -2.67 -1.80 -25.91
N ARG A 295 -2.87 -3.03 -26.40
CA ARG A 295 -4.18 -3.44 -26.95
C ARG A 295 -5.29 -3.27 -25.91
N LEU A 296 -5.09 -3.82 -24.71
CA LEU A 296 -6.08 -3.78 -23.63
C LEU A 296 -6.44 -2.35 -23.22
N LYS A 297 -5.48 -1.42 -23.21
CA LYS A 297 -5.75 0.00 -22.95
C LYS A 297 -6.71 0.63 -23.96
N GLN A 298 -6.73 0.16 -25.21
CA GLN A 298 -7.62 0.69 -26.25
C GLN A 298 -9.05 0.15 -26.12
N VAL A 299 -9.22 -1.06 -25.61
CA VAL A 299 -10.53 -1.74 -25.58
C VAL A 299 -11.19 -1.76 -24.20
N ALA A 300 -10.41 -1.64 -23.12
CA ALA A 300 -10.89 -1.77 -21.74
C ALA A 300 -11.95 -0.70 -21.39
N ARG A 301 -13.07 -1.17 -20.83
CA ARG A 301 -14.16 -0.32 -20.32
C ARG A 301 -14.42 -0.63 -18.85
N TYR A 302 -14.64 0.41 -18.05
CA TYR A 302 -14.90 0.32 -16.61
C TYR A 302 -16.37 0.68 -16.32
N ARG A 303 -16.96 0.08 -15.28
CA ARG A 303 -18.38 0.36 -14.92
C ARG A 303 -18.54 1.77 -14.34
N GLY A 304 -17.54 2.26 -13.60
CA GLY A 304 -17.52 3.58 -13.00
C GLY A 304 -16.12 4.15 -12.79
N ALA A 305 -16.07 5.40 -12.35
CA ALA A 305 -14.82 6.14 -12.17
C ALA A 305 -13.92 5.57 -11.06
N ALA A 306 -14.50 4.93 -10.05
CA ALA A 306 -13.77 4.29 -8.95
C ALA A 306 -13.29 2.86 -9.26
N ASP A 307 -13.82 2.23 -10.32
CA ASP A 307 -13.49 0.84 -10.63
C ASP A 307 -12.09 0.71 -11.24
N THR A 308 -11.33 -0.24 -10.74
CA THR A 308 -9.96 -0.54 -11.17
C THR A 308 -9.90 -1.74 -12.12
N SER A 309 -10.89 -2.62 -12.10
CA SER A 309 -10.99 -3.80 -12.96
C SER A 309 -11.91 -3.53 -14.15
N PRO A 310 -11.49 -3.85 -15.38
CA PRO A 310 -12.32 -3.66 -16.57
C PRO A 310 -13.49 -4.66 -16.59
N THR A 311 -14.49 -4.35 -17.39
CA THR A 311 -15.60 -5.26 -17.69
C THR A 311 -15.13 -6.43 -18.54
N MET A 312 -15.60 -7.64 -18.21
CA MET A 312 -15.21 -8.89 -18.86
C MET A 312 -15.41 -8.85 -20.38
N ASP A 313 -16.50 -8.24 -20.85
CA ASP A 313 -16.84 -8.16 -22.27
C ASP A 313 -15.89 -7.23 -23.04
N SER A 314 -15.37 -6.19 -22.38
CA SER A 314 -14.50 -5.19 -23.03
C SER A 314 -13.11 -5.70 -23.36
N VAL A 315 -12.62 -6.70 -22.61
CA VAL A 315 -11.29 -7.27 -22.78
C VAL A 315 -11.29 -8.58 -23.57
N ALA A 316 -12.47 -9.05 -24.00
CA ALA A 316 -12.61 -10.26 -24.80
C ALA A 316 -11.92 -10.10 -26.16
N PHE A 317 -11.23 -11.16 -26.62
CA PHE A 317 -10.63 -11.18 -27.96
C PHE A 317 -11.71 -11.12 -29.04
N SER A 318 -11.58 -10.15 -29.94
CA SER A 318 -12.44 -9.99 -31.13
C SER A 318 -11.80 -10.69 -32.34
N GLU A 319 -12.60 -11.10 -33.32
CA GLU A 319 -12.15 -11.91 -34.49
C GLU A 319 -11.06 -11.23 -35.36
N GLY A 320 -10.75 -9.95 -35.14
CA GLY A 320 -9.68 -9.21 -35.81
C GLY A 320 -8.41 -8.97 -35.00
N ASP A 321 -8.27 -9.55 -33.79
CA ASP A 321 -7.08 -9.32 -32.95
C ASP A 321 -5.85 -10.09 -33.49
N VAL A 322 -4.98 -9.37 -34.20
CA VAL A 322 -3.72 -9.86 -34.81
C VAL A 322 -2.74 -10.46 -33.77
N LEU A 323 -2.91 -10.14 -32.48
CA LEU A 323 -2.12 -10.70 -31.38
C LEU A 323 -2.53 -12.13 -30.97
N GLY A 324 -3.59 -12.68 -31.56
CA GLY A 324 -3.98 -14.10 -31.44
C GLY A 324 -3.03 -15.08 -32.15
N GLY A 325 -1.92 -14.57 -32.70
CA GLY A 325 -1.05 -15.28 -33.63
C GLY A 325 -1.51 -15.06 -35.06
N GLU A 326 -0.56 -14.97 -36.00
CA GLU A 326 -0.84 -15.28 -37.41
C GLU A 326 -1.75 -16.50 -37.43
N ALA A 327 -2.92 -16.36 -38.06
CA ALA A 327 -3.96 -17.36 -38.20
C ALA A 327 -3.50 -18.74 -37.71
N LEU A 328 -3.92 -19.13 -36.50
CA LEU A 328 -3.81 -20.50 -35.97
C LEU A 328 -3.96 -21.44 -37.18
N GLY A 329 -2.84 -21.99 -37.63
CA GLY A 329 -2.75 -22.50 -38.99
C GLY A 329 -3.84 -23.50 -39.30
N ALA A 330 -4.46 -23.31 -40.46
CA ALA A 330 -5.30 -24.23 -41.24
C ALA A 330 -6.82 -24.01 -41.20
N ALA A 331 -7.34 -24.00 -42.43
CA ALA A 331 -8.66 -24.40 -42.93
C ALA A 331 -9.93 -23.99 -42.16
N PRO A 332 -10.96 -23.50 -42.86
CA PRO A 332 -12.21 -23.01 -42.26
C PRO A 332 -13.05 -24.04 -41.50
N ASP A 333 -12.67 -25.32 -41.48
CA ASP A 333 -13.46 -26.42 -40.90
C ASP A 333 -12.87 -27.04 -39.61
N SER A 334 -11.70 -26.59 -39.14
CA SER A 334 -11.17 -26.95 -37.81
C SER A 334 -11.29 -25.75 -36.89
N GLY A 335 -12.33 -25.73 -36.04
CA GLY A 335 -12.62 -24.64 -35.10
C GLY A 335 -11.36 -24.12 -34.41
N ALA A 336 -10.84 -23.00 -34.91
CA ALA A 336 -9.64 -22.37 -34.38
C ALA A 336 -9.85 -22.15 -32.89
N ALA A 337 -8.95 -22.69 -32.07
CA ALA A 337 -9.01 -22.58 -30.61
C ALA A 337 -8.93 -21.09 -30.21
N ARG A 338 -10.10 -20.45 -30.16
CA ARG A 338 -10.24 -19.04 -29.79
C ARG A 338 -9.66 -18.86 -28.40
N MET A 339 -8.75 -17.92 -28.26
CA MET A 339 -8.12 -17.63 -26.98
C MET A 339 -9.20 -17.32 -25.93
N PRO A 340 -9.19 -17.98 -24.76
CA PRO A 340 -10.25 -17.82 -23.77
C PRO A 340 -10.23 -16.40 -23.20
N ASN A 341 -11.41 -15.87 -22.88
CA ASN A 341 -11.50 -14.64 -22.10
C ASN A 341 -10.97 -14.92 -20.69
N VAL A 342 -9.72 -14.54 -20.46
CA VAL A 342 -9.00 -14.86 -19.22
C VAL A 342 -9.67 -14.26 -17.98
N LEU A 343 -10.30 -13.09 -18.13
CA LEU A 343 -10.99 -12.40 -17.05
C LEU A 343 -12.34 -13.04 -16.74
N ALA A 344 -13.13 -13.39 -17.77
CA ALA A 344 -14.40 -14.09 -17.57
C ALA A 344 -14.20 -15.51 -17.01
N GLY A 345 -13.09 -16.16 -17.37
CA GLY A 345 -12.73 -17.48 -16.88
C GLY A 345 -12.10 -17.52 -15.49
N ASP A 346 -11.85 -16.36 -14.84
CA ASP A 346 -10.99 -16.25 -13.65
C ASP A 346 -9.68 -17.03 -13.82
N THR A 347 -9.07 -16.89 -15.00
CA THR A 347 -7.93 -17.74 -15.37
C THR A 347 -6.73 -17.38 -14.52
N TRP A 348 -6.07 -18.37 -13.92
CA TRP A 348 -5.01 -18.19 -12.93
C TRP A 348 -5.45 -17.47 -11.63
N ASP A 349 -6.74 -17.51 -11.28
CA ASP A 349 -7.33 -16.80 -10.13
C ASP A 349 -7.15 -15.27 -10.20
N LEU A 350 -7.27 -14.68 -11.39
CA LEU A 350 -7.10 -13.24 -11.61
C LEU A 350 -7.90 -12.37 -10.63
N PHE A 351 -9.13 -12.73 -10.25
CA PHE A 351 -9.92 -11.95 -9.30
C PHE A 351 -9.28 -11.82 -7.91
N ARG A 352 -8.36 -12.72 -7.55
CA ARG A 352 -7.57 -12.63 -6.31
C ARG A 352 -6.30 -11.80 -6.46
N ILE A 353 -5.83 -11.59 -7.69
CA ILE A 353 -4.61 -10.86 -8.00
C ILE A 353 -4.89 -9.38 -8.32
N LEU A 354 -6.02 -9.09 -8.96
CA LEU A 354 -6.38 -7.73 -9.36
C LEU A 354 -6.56 -6.79 -8.16
N LEU A 355 -6.01 -5.59 -8.28
CA LEU A 355 -6.10 -4.52 -7.28
C LEU A 355 -7.51 -3.94 -7.27
N ARG A 356 -8.02 -3.63 -6.06
CA ARG A 356 -9.35 -3.01 -5.85
C ARG A 356 -9.30 -1.50 -5.83
#